data_AF-A0A3B8LFR1-F1
#
_entry.id   AF-A0A3B8LFR1-F1
#
_cell.length_a   1.000
_cell.length_b   1.000
_cell.length_c   1.000
_cell.angle_alpha   90.00
_cell.angle_beta   90.00
_cell.angle_gamma   90.00
#
_symmetry.space_group_name_H-M   'P 1'
#
loop_
_entity.id
_entity.type
_entity.pdbx_description
1 polymer ?
#
loop_
_entity_poly.entity_id
_entity_poly.type
_entity_poly.pdbx_seq_one_letter_code
_entity_poly.pdbx_strand_id
1 'polypeptide(L)'
;MQKFERRVPSAKDIAKYEEVRRLLRKHMTPYPESTLESALNLWDVYVEADVPTIRSAKVYAASVEYILGHLANFPVSQGKLAKKYNTTTTSISQTYNKIIRKVDTLRHPLEEDDDDFFFDESFLLTGQSSAIDTQALIQHVMTSYETPPELDPKQKSQLERLPLVDETWIGSRAAMPALLLESGSVEPEVCIWVHESGHPVFSHGITTPGDSGHLLLDLLFEAINKEEFGPPRKPARILIASEWLVEPLRAQLEPFDIEVDYGGDRIVAPIFSNMREHVTQQAPKPYLENKKTKAETVAALFQASAAFYQQKPWSVIGDMHPFCVDLRDWDLGEYSVCVMGAAGINIGILIFDTIDDYDQFYDFVLSMQNMMIPGSGFGVGIRAIDFENINEITKPQHQEWIKQGWEIANLQAYPDFRHMDPEMKIIPLKEDDFRIAIGCLWALADYKKEHKKHMQKANILRGQEEDLLTLTTEVPMFPHEPPIQVTLPHPSRIQKTTK
;
A
#
# COMPACT_ATOMS: atom_id res chain seq x y z
N MET A 1 -2.91 13.66 -31.34
CA MET A 1 -4.36 13.94 -31.18
C MET A 1 -5.19 12.94 -32.01
N GLN A 2 -5.36 11.71 -31.52
CA GLN A 2 -6.49 10.88 -31.96
C GLN A 2 -7.71 11.30 -31.14
N LYS A 3 -8.80 11.66 -31.82
CA LYS A 3 -10.10 11.90 -31.18
C LYS A 3 -10.58 10.55 -30.64
N PHE A 4 -10.52 10.33 -29.32
CA PHE A 4 -11.34 9.32 -28.68
C PHE A 4 -12.80 9.73 -28.85
N GLU A 5 -13.45 9.27 -29.91
CA GLU A 5 -14.91 9.27 -29.98
C GLU A 5 -15.41 8.41 -28.82
N ARG A 6 -15.90 9.04 -27.75
CA ARG A 6 -16.57 8.34 -26.66
C ARG A 6 -17.77 7.60 -27.23
N ARG A 7 -17.64 6.28 -27.34
CA ARG A 7 -18.73 5.40 -27.74
C ARG A 7 -19.91 5.61 -26.80
N VAL A 8 -21.10 5.85 -27.33
CA VAL A 8 -22.32 5.99 -26.52
C VAL A 8 -23.01 4.61 -26.45
N PRO A 9 -23.43 4.13 -25.26
CA PRO A 9 -24.11 2.85 -25.13
C PRO A 9 -25.45 2.84 -25.87
N SER A 10 -25.78 1.72 -26.53
CA SER A 10 -27.09 1.55 -27.16
C SER A 10 -28.17 1.31 -26.10
N ALA A 11 -29.45 1.52 -26.45
CA ALA A 11 -30.57 1.18 -25.56
C ALA A 11 -30.56 -0.28 -25.08
N LYS A 12 -30.03 -1.20 -25.91
CA LYS A 12 -29.85 -2.61 -25.57
C LYS A 12 -28.74 -2.83 -24.55
N ASP A 13 -27.66 -2.04 -24.63
CA ASP A 13 -26.58 -2.07 -23.64
C ASP A 13 -27.06 -1.52 -22.30
N ILE A 14 -27.77 -0.39 -22.30
CA ILE A 14 -28.36 0.21 -21.09
C ILE A 14 -29.28 -0.77 -20.36
N ALA A 15 -30.18 -1.45 -21.09
CA ALA A 15 -31.06 -2.46 -20.50
C ALA A 15 -30.30 -3.62 -19.84
N LYS A 16 -29.13 -3.97 -20.40
CA LYS A 16 -28.27 -5.00 -19.84
C LYS A 16 -27.47 -4.49 -18.63
N TYR A 17 -27.08 -3.22 -18.61
CA TYR A 17 -26.42 -2.62 -17.45
C TYR A 17 -27.34 -2.53 -16.24
N GLU A 18 -28.60 -2.14 -16.45
CA GLU A 18 -29.60 -2.14 -15.39
C GLU A 18 -29.90 -3.57 -14.89
N GLU A 19 -29.84 -4.58 -15.76
CA GLU A 19 -29.96 -5.97 -15.33
C GLU A 19 -28.79 -6.42 -14.43
N VAL A 20 -27.57 -5.91 -14.64
CA VAL A 20 -26.43 -6.15 -13.72
C VAL A 20 -26.71 -5.52 -12.36
N ARG A 21 -27.13 -4.24 -12.33
CA ARG A 21 -27.47 -3.52 -11.09
C ARG A 21 -28.57 -4.24 -10.31
N ARG A 22 -29.62 -4.70 -11.01
CA ARG A 22 -30.71 -5.48 -10.40
C ARG A 22 -30.22 -6.78 -9.78
N LEU A 23 -29.30 -7.48 -10.44
CA LEU A 23 -28.70 -8.71 -9.92
C LEU A 23 -27.81 -8.44 -8.70
N LEU A 24 -27.02 -7.37 -8.69
CA LEU A 24 -26.23 -6.95 -7.52
C LEU A 24 -27.16 -6.64 -6.33
N ARG A 25 -28.18 -5.80 -6.52
CA ARG A 25 -29.18 -5.48 -5.48
C ARG A 25 -29.89 -6.73 -4.93
N LYS A 26 -30.18 -7.71 -5.79
CA LYS A 26 -30.84 -8.95 -5.36
C LYS A 26 -29.94 -9.84 -4.51
N HIS A 27 -28.67 -9.94 -4.88
CA HIS A 27 -27.77 -10.98 -4.35
C HIS A 27 -26.86 -10.47 -3.23
N MET A 28 -26.60 -9.16 -3.15
CA MET A 28 -25.77 -8.55 -2.11
C MET A 28 -26.56 -8.04 -0.90
N THR A 29 -27.86 -8.35 -0.80
CA THR A 29 -28.71 -8.04 0.37
C THR A 29 -28.19 -8.53 1.72
N PRO A 30 -27.37 -9.61 1.83
CA PRO A 30 -26.82 -10.01 3.13
C PRO A 30 -25.67 -9.11 3.62
N TYR A 31 -25.13 -8.24 2.77
CA TYR A 31 -24.04 -7.32 3.13
C TYR A 31 -24.59 -5.94 3.51
N PRO A 32 -23.81 -5.11 4.24
CA PRO A 32 -24.18 -3.73 4.52
C PRO A 32 -24.51 -2.94 3.25
N GLU A 33 -25.43 -1.98 3.35
CA GLU A 33 -25.85 -1.15 2.20
C GLU A 33 -24.66 -0.44 1.54
N SER A 34 -23.67 0.00 2.33
CA SER A 34 -22.43 0.61 1.82
C SER A 34 -21.60 -0.32 0.91
N THR A 35 -21.65 -1.64 1.14
CA THR A 35 -20.99 -2.64 0.28
C THR A 35 -21.75 -2.81 -1.03
N LEU A 36 -23.08 -2.77 -1.01
CA LEU A 36 -23.90 -2.78 -2.22
C LEU A 36 -23.70 -1.49 -3.02
N GLU A 37 -23.65 -0.33 -2.38
CA GLU A 37 -23.36 0.96 -3.02
C GLU A 37 -21.98 0.95 -3.69
N SER A 38 -20.96 0.41 -3.01
CA SER A 38 -19.62 0.24 -3.58
C SER A 38 -19.62 -0.66 -4.81
N ALA A 39 -20.45 -1.71 -4.82
CA ALA A 39 -20.55 -2.64 -5.95
C ALA A 39 -21.19 -1.97 -7.17
N LEU A 40 -22.24 -1.18 -6.92
CA LEU A 40 -22.91 -0.40 -7.96
C LEU A 40 -21.99 0.69 -8.50
N ASN A 41 -21.23 1.36 -7.65
CA ASN A 41 -20.27 2.38 -8.07
C ASN A 41 -19.13 1.79 -8.93
N LEU A 42 -18.54 0.66 -8.51
CA LEU A 42 -17.54 -0.05 -9.31
C LEU A 42 -18.08 -0.44 -10.69
N TRP A 43 -19.32 -0.91 -10.74
CA TRP A 43 -20.00 -1.25 -11.99
C TRP A 43 -20.21 -0.04 -12.89
N ASP A 44 -20.71 1.06 -12.32
CA ASP A 44 -21.00 2.29 -13.05
C ASP A 44 -19.69 2.91 -13.62
N VAL A 45 -18.61 2.95 -12.83
CA VAL A 45 -17.27 3.39 -13.28
C VAL A 45 -16.76 2.55 -14.45
N TYR A 46 -16.87 1.23 -14.37
CA TYR A 46 -16.42 0.34 -15.45
C TYR A 46 -17.24 0.52 -16.74
N VAL A 47 -18.56 0.71 -16.61
CA VAL A 47 -19.45 0.92 -17.77
C VAL A 47 -19.19 2.26 -18.45
N GLU A 48 -18.94 3.31 -17.68
CA GLU A 48 -18.57 4.62 -18.22
C GLU A 48 -17.24 4.58 -18.97
N ALA A 49 -16.31 3.75 -18.50
CA ALA A 49 -14.98 3.64 -19.08
C ALA A 49 -14.88 2.72 -20.32
N ASP A 50 -15.51 1.53 -20.30
CA ASP A 50 -15.39 0.54 -21.38
C ASP A 50 -16.56 0.56 -22.36
N VAL A 51 -17.73 1.09 -21.94
CA VAL A 51 -19.01 1.00 -22.67
C VAL A 51 -19.23 -0.43 -23.20
N PRO A 52 -19.19 -1.44 -22.31
CA PRO A 52 -19.04 -2.83 -22.70
C PRO A 52 -20.32 -3.37 -23.35
N THR A 53 -20.22 -4.07 -24.48
CA THR A 53 -21.35 -4.85 -24.98
C THR A 53 -21.44 -6.17 -24.22
N ILE A 54 -22.38 -6.29 -23.28
CA ILE A 54 -22.46 -7.46 -22.40
C ILE A 54 -23.41 -8.54 -22.91
N ARG A 55 -22.90 -9.78 -23.01
CA ARG A 55 -23.69 -10.95 -23.40
C ARG A 55 -24.49 -11.52 -22.23
N SER A 56 -23.94 -11.47 -21.02
CA SER A 56 -24.56 -12.03 -19.81
C SER A 56 -24.37 -11.11 -18.60
N ALA A 57 -25.46 -10.52 -18.12
CA ALA A 57 -25.45 -9.68 -16.92
C ALA A 57 -25.06 -10.47 -15.64
N LYS A 58 -25.38 -11.76 -15.60
CA LYS A 58 -25.05 -12.66 -14.48
C LYS A 58 -23.55 -12.76 -14.24
N VAL A 59 -22.76 -12.82 -15.32
CA VAL A 59 -21.29 -12.93 -15.25
C VAL A 59 -20.71 -11.65 -14.66
N TYR A 60 -21.16 -10.49 -15.14
CA TYR A 60 -20.68 -9.19 -14.68
C TYR A 60 -21.06 -8.93 -13.22
N ALA A 61 -22.31 -9.21 -12.82
CA ALA A 61 -22.73 -9.06 -11.43
C ALA A 61 -21.93 -9.98 -10.48
N ALA A 62 -21.71 -11.23 -10.87
CA ALA A 62 -20.88 -12.16 -10.09
C ALA A 62 -19.41 -11.70 -10.00
N SER A 63 -18.88 -11.10 -11.07
CA SER A 63 -17.50 -10.61 -11.10
C SER A 63 -17.33 -9.37 -10.23
N VAL A 64 -18.29 -8.45 -10.25
CA VAL A 64 -18.29 -7.27 -9.38
C VAL A 64 -18.39 -7.66 -7.90
N GLU A 65 -19.26 -8.59 -7.53
CA GLU A 65 -19.30 -9.12 -6.15
C GLU A 65 -17.99 -9.82 -5.78
N TYR A 66 -17.36 -10.54 -6.72
CA TYR A 66 -16.06 -11.18 -6.50
C TYR A 66 -14.95 -10.16 -6.24
N ILE A 67 -14.88 -9.09 -7.03
CA ILE A 67 -13.95 -7.97 -6.83
C ILE A 67 -14.14 -7.37 -5.44
N LEU A 68 -15.39 -7.06 -5.06
CA LEU A 68 -15.66 -6.48 -3.76
C LEU A 68 -15.34 -7.41 -2.60
N GLY A 69 -15.53 -8.72 -2.74
CA GLY A 69 -15.12 -9.65 -1.69
C GLY A 69 -13.61 -9.63 -1.45
N HIS A 70 -12.80 -9.38 -2.48
CA HIS A 70 -11.36 -9.18 -2.33
C HIS A 70 -11.05 -7.80 -1.73
N LEU A 71 -11.69 -6.74 -2.22
CA LEU A 71 -11.43 -5.36 -1.78
C LEU A 71 -11.93 -5.04 -0.37
N ALA A 72 -13.02 -5.68 0.08
CA ALA A 72 -13.63 -5.47 1.40
C ALA A 72 -13.45 -6.68 2.32
N ASN A 73 -12.54 -7.60 1.97
CA ASN A 73 -12.09 -8.75 2.75
C ASN A 73 -13.23 -9.57 3.39
N PHE A 74 -14.28 -9.88 2.60
CA PHE A 74 -15.37 -10.77 3.04
C PHE A 74 -15.32 -12.10 2.28
N PRO A 75 -15.72 -13.22 2.92
CA PRO A 75 -15.47 -14.55 2.38
C PRO A 75 -16.30 -14.83 1.12
N VAL A 76 -15.69 -14.64 -0.06
CA VAL A 76 -16.25 -14.99 -1.37
C VAL A 76 -15.32 -15.92 -2.12
N SER A 77 -15.89 -16.79 -2.95
CA SER A 77 -15.11 -17.54 -3.94
C SER A 77 -15.84 -17.55 -5.27
N GLN A 78 -15.08 -17.61 -6.37
CA GLN A 78 -15.67 -17.69 -7.71
C GLN A 78 -16.63 -18.88 -7.81
N GLY A 79 -16.31 -20.00 -7.16
CA GLY A 79 -17.18 -21.19 -7.12
C GLY A 79 -18.53 -20.95 -6.45
N LYS A 80 -18.55 -20.23 -5.31
CA LYS A 80 -19.80 -19.85 -4.64
C LYS A 80 -20.62 -18.90 -5.51
N LEU A 81 -19.97 -17.91 -6.14
CA LEU A 81 -20.64 -16.92 -6.98
C LEU A 81 -21.13 -17.51 -8.31
N ALA A 82 -20.39 -18.46 -8.90
CA ALA A 82 -20.80 -19.20 -10.09
C ALA A 82 -22.14 -19.93 -9.85
N LYS A 83 -22.28 -20.61 -8.70
CA LYS A 83 -23.54 -21.22 -8.28
C LYS A 83 -24.62 -20.16 -8.02
N LYS A 84 -24.30 -19.11 -7.26
CA LYS A 84 -25.23 -18.03 -6.86
C LYS A 84 -25.85 -17.30 -8.05
N TYR A 85 -25.06 -17.00 -9.06
CA TYR A 85 -25.47 -16.25 -10.25
C TYR A 85 -25.81 -17.14 -11.45
N ASN A 86 -25.68 -18.47 -11.31
CA ASN A 86 -25.85 -19.44 -12.39
C ASN A 86 -24.96 -19.12 -13.61
N THR A 87 -23.66 -19.12 -13.37
CA THR A 87 -22.59 -18.88 -14.34
C THR A 87 -21.40 -19.82 -14.07
N THR A 88 -20.26 -19.64 -14.74
CA THR A 88 -19.06 -20.46 -14.56
C THR A 88 -17.93 -19.65 -13.93
N THR A 89 -17.06 -20.31 -13.17
CA THR A 89 -15.86 -19.71 -12.56
C THR A 89 -14.95 -19.08 -13.62
N THR A 90 -14.76 -19.76 -14.75
CA THR A 90 -13.98 -19.25 -15.90
C THR A 90 -14.55 -17.92 -16.43
N SER A 91 -15.88 -17.82 -16.57
CA SER A 91 -16.51 -16.59 -17.05
C SER A 91 -16.35 -15.44 -16.04
N ILE A 92 -16.42 -15.76 -14.74
CA ILE A 92 -16.18 -14.81 -13.66
C ILE A 92 -14.72 -14.32 -13.69
N SER A 93 -13.76 -15.24 -13.77
CA SER A 93 -12.33 -14.90 -13.81
C SER A 93 -11.97 -14.00 -15.01
N GLN A 94 -12.43 -14.36 -16.21
CA GLN A 94 -12.20 -13.54 -17.42
C GLN A 94 -12.80 -12.14 -17.29
N THR A 95 -14.01 -12.05 -16.74
CA THR A 95 -14.73 -10.78 -16.60
C THR A 95 -14.17 -9.94 -15.45
N TYR A 96 -13.74 -10.57 -14.35
CA TYR A 96 -12.98 -9.96 -13.26
C TYR A 96 -11.73 -9.28 -13.80
N ASN A 97 -10.88 -10.01 -14.54
CA ASN A 97 -9.64 -9.47 -15.11
C ASN A 97 -9.94 -8.33 -16.08
N LYS A 98 -11.02 -8.43 -16.85
CA LYS A 98 -11.46 -7.37 -17.76
C LYS A 98 -11.84 -6.08 -17.00
N ILE A 99 -12.62 -6.21 -15.93
CA ILE A 99 -13.06 -5.06 -15.13
C ILE A 99 -11.86 -4.45 -14.40
N ILE A 100 -11.06 -5.26 -13.71
CA ILE A 100 -9.90 -4.79 -12.96
C ILE A 100 -8.89 -4.12 -13.89
N ARG A 101 -8.47 -4.76 -14.99
CA ARG A 101 -7.53 -4.14 -15.94
C ARG A 101 -8.02 -2.78 -16.39
N LYS A 102 -9.31 -2.65 -16.74
CA LYS A 102 -9.85 -1.36 -17.20
C LYS A 102 -9.90 -0.32 -16.09
N VAL A 103 -10.37 -0.70 -14.90
CA VAL A 103 -10.43 0.20 -13.73
C VAL A 103 -9.02 0.63 -13.31
N ASP A 104 -8.04 -0.27 -13.44
CA ASP A 104 -6.64 -0.04 -13.16
C ASP A 104 -5.98 0.84 -14.23
N THR A 105 -6.31 0.68 -15.52
CA THR A 105 -5.89 1.62 -16.58
C THR A 105 -6.48 3.03 -16.40
N LEU A 106 -7.63 3.18 -15.74
CA LEU A 106 -8.15 4.50 -15.35
C LEU A 106 -7.40 5.11 -14.16
N ARG A 107 -6.83 4.25 -13.31
CA ARG A 107 -5.98 4.62 -12.17
C ARG A 107 -4.55 4.94 -12.63
N HIS A 108 -4.07 4.27 -13.67
CA HIS A 108 -2.73 4.36 -14.28
C HIS A 108 -2.85 4.40 -15.82
N PRO A 109 -3.07 5.57 -16.44
CA PRO A 109 -3.10 5.65 -17.90
C PRO A 109 -1.68 5.39 -18.44
N LEU A 110 -1.50 4.23 -19.08
CA LEU A 110 -0.22 3.78 -19.65
C LEU A 110 0.35 4.85 -20.58
N GLU A 111 1.58 5.29 -20.29
CA GLU A 111 2.48 5.85 -21.30
C GLU A 111 2.79 4.74 -22.31
N GLU A 112 2.61 5.02 -23.60
CA GLU A 112 2.92 4.10 -24.69
C GLU A 112 4.43 3.91 -24.75
N ASP A 113 4.94 2.76 -24.27
CA ASP A 113 6.07 1.98 -24.81
C ASP A 113 6.59 1.05 -23.69
N ASP A 114 6.10 -0.20 -23.65
CA ASP A 114 6.82 -1.38 -23.12
C ASP A 114 6.00 -2.66 -23.42
N ASP A 115 5.99 -3.03 -24.69
CA ASP A 115 5.62 -4.37 -25.14
C ASP A 115 6.78 -5.33 -24.80
N ASP A 116 6.80 -6.00 -23.64
CA ASP A 116 7.62 -7.23 -23.46
C ASP A 116 7.30 -8.16 -22.27
N PHE A 117 6.18 -8.01 -21.54
CA PHE A 117 5.81 -8.97 -20.48
C PHE A 117 4.76 -10.01 -20.93
N PHE A 118 5.22 -11.04 -21.66
CA PHE A 118 4.41 -12.22 -22.01
C PHE A 118 4.28 -13.19 -20.82
N PHE A 119 3.07 -13.39 -20.30
CA PHE A 119 2.72 -14.52 -19.43
C PHE A 119 2.33 -15.74 -20.30
N ASP A 120 2.94 -16.90 -20.02
CA ASP A 120 2.74 -18.17 -20.75
C ASP A 120 1.33 -18.76 -20.50
N GLU A 121 0.52 -18.85 -21.58
CA GLU A 121 -0.85 -19.37 -21.61
C GLU A 121 -0.95 -20.92 -21.59
N SER A 122 0.16 -21.65 -21.48
CA SER A 122 0.15 -23.11 -21.60
C SER A 122 -0.50 -23.87 -20.42
N PHE A 123 -0.74 -23.23 -19.28
CA PHE A 123 -1.30 -23.89 -18.08
C PHE A 123 -2.83 -24.02 -18.07
N LEU A 124 -3.56 -23.30 -18.93
CA LEU A 124 -5.04 -23.24 -18.87
C LEU A 124 -5.77 -24.25 -19.77
N LEU A 125 -5.04 -25.11 -20.48
CA LEU A 125 -5.60 -26.05 -21.47
C LEU A 125 -5.35 -27.52 -21.12
N THR A 126 -5.65 -27.95 -19.88
CA THR A 126 -5.98 -29.36 -19.60
C THR A 126 -7.24 -29.44 -18.74
N GLY A 127 -8.39 -29.46 -19.42
CA GLY A 127 -9.67 -29.68 -18.78
C GLY A 127 -9.83 -31.11 -18.29
N GLN A 128 -10.03 -31.29 -16.99
CA GLN A 128 -10.99 -32.26 -16.47
C GLN A 128 -11.78 -31.64 -15.31
N SER A 129 -13.09 -31.52 -15.56
CA SER A 129 -14.10 -31.14 -14.59
C SER A 129 -14.43 -32.33 -13.69
N SER A 130 -14.18 -32.23 -12.40
CA SER A 130 -14.94 -32.95 -11.39
C SER A 130 -15.44 -31.95 -10.34
N ALA A 131 -16.72 -32.09 -9.99
CA ALA A 131 -17.36 -31.27 -8.98
C ALA A 131 -16.56 -31.39 -7.68
N ILE A 132 -16.03 -30.26 -7.20
CA ILE A 132 -15.31 -30.23 -5.94
C ILE A 132 -16.29 -30.59 -4.83
N ASP A 133 -16.14 -31.82 -4.34
CA ASP A 133 -16.74 -32.32 -3.12
C ASP A 133 -16.34 -31.38 -1.98
N THR A 134 -17.33 -30.73 -1.36
CA THR A 134 -17.10 -29.80 -0.24
C THR A 134 -16.39 -30.46 0.94
N GLN A 135 -16.47 -31.78 1.06
CA GLN A 135 -15.71 -32.54 2.04
C GLN A 135 -14.25 -32.74 1.59
N ALA A 136 -14.01 -32.91 0.29
CA ALA A 136 -12.67 -32.84 -0.28
C ALA A 136 -12.11 -31.41 -0.31
N LEU A 137 -12.91 -30.34 -0.34
CA LEU A 137 -12.46 -28.95 -0.21
C LEU A 137 -12.16 -28.56 1.24
N ILE A 138 -12.91 -29.10 2.21
CA ILE A 138 -12.55 -28.98 3.62
C ILE A 138 -11.29 -29.81 3.89
N GLN A 139 -11.18 -31.01 3.31
CA GLN A 139 -9.94 -31.78 3.32
C GLN A 139 -8.82 -31.04 2.56
N HIS A 140 -9.11 -30.31 1.47
CA HIS A 140 -8.15 -29.56 0.68
C HIS A 140 -7.67 -28.30 1.40
N VAL A 141 -8.57 -27.56 2.05
CA VAL A 141 -8.22 -26.41 2.90
C VAL A 141 -7.49 -26.86 4.17
N MET A 142 -7.79 -28.05 4.70
CA MET A 142 -7.02 -28.66 5.79
C MET A 142 -5.69 -29.25 5.30
N THR A 143 -5.58 -29.72 4.04
CA THR A 143 -4.32 -30.23 3.44
C THR A 143 -3.47 -29.16 2.76
N SER A 144 -4.02 -27.96 2.50
CA SER A 144 -3.26 -26.76 2.12
C SER A 144 -2.36 -26.28 3.25
N TYR A 145 -2.66 -26.68 4.50
CA TYR A 145 -1.77 -26.53 5.65
C TYR A 145 -0.81 -27.72 5.86
N GLU A 146 -0.82 -28.74 5.00
CA GLU A 146 -0.10 -30.01 5.24
C GLU A 146 0.53 -30.62 3.97
N THR A 147 1.04 -29.82 3.03
CA THR A 147 2.11 -30.35 2.16
C THR A 147 3.42 -29.79 2.70
N PRO A 148 4.15 -30.56 3.52
CA PRO A 148 5.43 -30.11 4.03
C PRO A 148 6.37 -29.81 2.87
N PRO A 149 7.31 -28.87 3.04
CA PRO A 149 8.22 -28.51 1.97
C PRO A 149 9.10 -29.71 1.66
N GLU A 150 9.24 -30.04 0.38
CA GLU A 150 10.10 -31.12 -0.08
C GLU A 150 11.44 -30.59 -0.59
N LEU A 151 12.52 -31.29 -0.25
CA LEU A 151 13.85 -31.05 -0.79
C LEU A 151 13.87 -31.30 -2.28
N ASP A 152 14.26 -30.28 -3.05
CA ASP A 152 14.49 -30.42 -4.48
C ASP A 152 15.77 -31.25 -4.78
N PRO A 153 15.94 -31.77 -6.01
CA PRO A 153 17.13 -32.57 -6.36
C PRO A 153 18.47 -31.85 -6.20
N LYS A 154 18.51 -30.53 -6.39
CA LYS A 154 19.72 -29.70 -6.26
C LYS A 154 20.09 -29.56 -4.78
N GLN A 155 19.11 -29.29 -3.92
CA GLN A 155 19.25 -29.25 -2.47
C GLN A 155 19.77 -30.58 -1.91
N LYS A 156 19.21 -31.72 -2.34
CA LYS A 156 19.70 -33.06 -1.97
C LYS A 156 21.16 -33.26 -2.38
N SER A 157 21.49 -32.99 -3.65
CA SER A 157 22.87 -33.15 -4.14
C SER A 157 23.87 -32.24 -3.42
N GLN A 158 23.42 -31.08 -2.95
CA GLN A 158 24.23 -30.18 -2.15
C GLN A 158 24.54 -30.77 -0.77
N LEU A 159 23.53 -31.29 -0.06
CA LEU A 159 23.72 -31.91 1.26
C LEU A 159 24.62 -33.15 1.24
N GLU A 160 24.68 -33.88 0.12
CA GLU A 160 25.61 -35.01 -0.06
C GLU A 160 27.09 -34.57 -0.10
N ARG A 161 27.37 -33.36 -0.56
CA ARG A 161 28.74 -32.88 -0.83
C ARG A 161 29.32 -32.02 0.28
N LEU A 162 28.45 -31.33 1.03
CA LEU A 162 28.89 -30.35 2.02
C LEU A 162 29.41 -31.02 3.29
N PRO A 163 30.43 -30.43 3.94
CA PRO A 163 30.94 -30.92 5.22
C PRO A 163 29.88 -30.79 6.31
N LEU A 164 29.78 -31.82 7.15
CA LEU A 164 29.01 -31.79 8.40
C LEU A 164 29.84 -31.08 9.48
N VAL A 165 29.22 -30.16 10.21
CA VAL A 165 29.84 -29.48 11.35
C VAL A 165 29.02 -29.68 12.62
N ASP A 166 29.71 -29.78 13.76
CA ASP A 166 29.09 -29.92 15.08
C ASP A 166 28.52 -28.58 15.56
N GLU A 167 27.46 -28.13 14.90
CA GLU A 167 26.71 -26.92 15.20
C GLU A 167 25.22 -27.24 15.33
N THR A 168 24.55 -26.48 16.20
CA THR A 168 23.09 -26.51 16.32
C THR A 168 22.50 -25.21 15.79
N TRP A 169 21.63 -25.31 14.77
CA TRP A 169 20.94 -24.16 14.19
C TRP A 169 19.45 -24.20 14.54
N ILE A 170 18.84 -23.04 14.74
CA ILE A 170 17.44 -22.92 15.16
C ILE A 170 16.64 -22.24 14.04
N GLY A 171 15.66 -22.96 13.51
CA GLY A 171 14.69 -22.47 12.53
C GLY A 171 13.37 -22.12 13.21
N SER A 172 12.85 -20.92 12.95
CA SER A 172 11.56 -20.51 13.48
C SER A 172 10.84 -19.54 12.56
N ARG A 173 9.52 -19.44 12.77
CA ARG A 173 8.65 -18.48 12.11
C ARG A 173 7.74 -17.80 13.12
N ALA A 174 7.43 -16.54 12.88
CA ALA A 174 6.49 -15.81 13.71
C ALA A 174 5.72 -14.78 12.89
N ALA A 175 4.42 -14.67 13.19
CA ALA A 175 3.62 -13.54 12.72
C ALA A 175 4.15 -12.23 13.32
N MET A 176 4.22 -11.21 12.48
CA MET A 176 4.54 -9.83 12.84
C MET A 176 3.26 -8.98 12.85
N PRO A 177 3.26 -7.87 13.62
CA PRO A 177 2.25 -6.82 13.47
C PRO A 177 2.11 -6.45 12.00
N ALA A 178 0.87 -6.20 11.57
CA ALA A 178 0.55 -5.90 10.18
C ALA A 178 1.54 -4.89 9.59
N LEU A 179 2.23 -5.31 8.52
CA LEU A 179 3.03 -4.42 7.69
C LEU A 179 2.15 -4.00 6.52
N LEU A 180 2.25 -2.72 6.15
CA LEU A 180 1.65 -2.21 4.93
C LEU A 180 2.33 -2.87 3.74
N LEU A 181 1.58 -3.65 2.98
CA LEU A 181 1.97 -4.10 1.65
C LEU A 181 1.01 -3.48 0.64
N GLU A 182 1.46 -3.29 -0.60
CA GLU A 182 0.65 -2.76 -1.72
C GLU A 182 -0.63 -3.59 -1.98
N SER A 183 -0.72 -4.81 -1.44
CA SER A 183 -1.85 -5.74 -1.53
C SER A 183 -2.85 -5.66 -0.36
N GLY A 184 -2.62 -4.75 0.60
CA GLY A 184 -3.43 -4.55 1.81
C GLY A 184 -2.72 -4.96 3.10
N SER A 185 -3.35 -4.68 4.25
CA SER A 185 -2.84 -5.06 5.58
C SER A 185 -2.80 -6.58 5.75
N VAL A 186 -1.63 -7.17 5.59
CA VAL A 186 -1.34 -8.58 5.89
C VAL A 186 -0.50 -8.61 7.16
N GLU A 187 -0.79 -9.53 8.10
CA GLU A 187 0.13 -9.85 9.19
C GLU A 187 1.22 -10.76 8.63
N PRO A 188 2.42 -10.26 8.25
CA PRO A 188 3.36 -11.12 7.57
C PRO A 188 3.95 -12.13 8.55
N GLU A 189 4.38 -13.28 8.03
CA GLU A 189 5.20 -14.21 8.77
C GLU A 189 6.68 -13.95 8.45
N VAL A 190 7.49 -13.81 9.49
CA VAL A 190 8.95 -13.75 9.35
C VAL A 190 9.52 -15.12 9.69
N CYS A 191 10.36 -15.65 8.80
CA CYS A 191 11.12 -16.88 9.01
C CYS A 191 12.59 -16.52 9.27
N ILE A 192 13.23 -17.22 10.20
CA ILE A 192 14.66 -17.03 10.53
C ILE A 192 15.38 -18.37 10.72
N TRP A 193 16.68 -18.36 10.45
CA TRP A 193 17.66 -19.33 10.92
C TRP A 193 18.73 -18.64 11.75
N VAL A 194 19.00 -19.16 12.94
CA VAL A 194 19.93 -18.54 13.90
C VAL A 194 20.79 -19.60 14.58
N HIS A 195 22.01 -19.25 14.97
CA HIS A 195 22.85 -20.12 15.80
C HIS A 195 22.23 -20.35 17.19
N GLU A 196 22.52 -21.48 17.85
CA GLU A 196 21.97 -21.81 19.18
C GLU A 196 22.28 -20.78 20.28
N SER A 197 23.34 -19.99 20.14
CA SER A 197 23.68 -18.88 21.04
C SER A 197 22.77 -17.65 20.87
N GLY A 198 21.90 -17.64 19.85
CA GLY A 198 21.06 -16.50 19.46
C GLY A 198 21.70 -15.54 18.47
N HIS A 199 23.00 -15.69 18.16
CA HIS A 199 23.70 -14.94 17.13
C HIS A 199 24.88 -15.74 16.53
N PRO A 200 25.17 -15.61 15.23
CA PRO A 200 24.49 -14.74 14.26
C PRO A 200 23.14 -15.30 13.79
N VAL A 201 22.30 -14.42 13.22
CA VAL A 201 21.16 -14.83 12.40
C VAL A 201 21.70 -15.10 11.00
N PHE A 202 21.68 -16.37 10.58
CA PHE A 202 22.26 -16.80 9.31
C PHE A 202 21.42 -16.31 8.11
N SER A 203 20.11 -16.45 8.19
CA SER A 203 19.18 -16.03 7.14
C SER A 203 17.84 -15.63 7.73
N HIS A 204 17.13 -14.76 7.03
CA HIS A 204 15.78 -14.33 7.39
C HIS A 204 15.00 -13.96 6.13
N GLY A 205 13.68 -14.04 6.19
CA GLY A 205 12.80 -13.66 5.10
C GLY A 205 11.38 -13.37 5.58
N ILE A 206 10.61 -12.74 4.72
CA ILE A 206 9.22 -12.34 4.99
C ILE A 206 8.31 -13.07 3.99
N THR A 207 7.24 -13.66 4.48
CA THR A 207 6.20 -14.30 3.66
C THR A 207 4.79 -13.91 4.14
N THR A 208 3.78 -14.22 3.34
CA THR A 208 2.38 -14.05 3.72
C THR A 208 1.93 -15.17 4.68
N PRO A 209 0.89 -14.94 5.51
CA PRO A 209 0.25 -15.99 6.30
C PRO A 209 -0.09 -17.23 5.47
N GLY A 210 0.18 -18.40 6.04
CA GLY A 210 -0.17 -19.66 5.40
C GLY A 210 0.90 -20.24 4.49
N ASP A 211 2.14 -19.74 4.53
CA ASP A 211 3.28 -20.46 3.96
C ASP A 211 3.45 -21.82 4.65
N SER A 212 3.55 -22.89 3.85
CA SER A 212 3.70 -24.27 4.36
C SER A 212 5.13 -24.59 4.82
N GLY A 213 5.93 -23.58 5.16
CA GLY A 213 7.33 -23.74 5.56
C GLY A 213 8.32 -23.79 4.39
N HIS A 214 7.88 -23.48 3.16
CA HIS A 214 8.76 -23.40 1.99
C HIS A 214 9.82 -22.33 2.17
N LEU A 215 9.42 -21.13 2.62
CA LEU A 215 10.38 -20.06 2.89
C LEU A 215 11.38 -20.48 3.97
N LEU A 216 10.92 -21.17 5.02
CA LEU A 216 11.82 -21.64 6.08
C LEU A 216 12.84 -22.65 5.54
N LEU A 217 12.46 -23.56 4.64
CA LEU A 217 13.38 -24.50 4.00
C LEU A 217 14.37 -23.78 3.06
N ASP A 218 13.90 -22.85 2.23
CA ASP A 218 14.77 -22.09 1.32
C ASP A 218 15.83 -21.29 2.09
N LEU A 219 15.42 -20.67 3.19
CA LEU A 219 16.33 -19.94 4.08
C LEU A 219 17.36 -20.85 4.77
N LEU A 220 17.05 -22.14 5.00
CA LEU A 220 18.05 -23.09 5.50
C LEU A 220 19.16 -23.26 4.46
N PHE A 221 18.81 -23.43 3.19
CA PHE A 221 19.78 -23.58 2.11
C PHE A 221 20.53 -22.29 1.81
N GLU A 222 19.91 -21.12 2.00
CA GLU A 222 20.63 -19.86 2.02
C GLU A 222 21.69 -19.86 3.13
N ALA A 223 21.30 -20.19 4.37
CA ALA A 223 22.22 -20.24 5.51
C ALA A 223 23.38 -21.23 5.29
N ILE A 224 23.09 -22.42 4.76
CA ILE A 224 24.09 -23.45 4.41
C ILE A 224 25.13 -22.93 3.41
N ASN A 225 24.71 -22.08 2.47
CA ASN A 225 25.56 -21.57 1.39
C ASN A 225 26.24 -20.22 1.71
N LYS A 226 25.93 -19.62 2.86
CA LYS A 226 26.31 -18.22 3.14
C LYS A 226 27.76 -18.09 3.60
N GLU A 227 28.63 -17.68 2.68
CA GLU A 227 30.07 -17.54 2.92
C GLU A 227 30.43 -16.52 4.03
N GLU A 228 29.55 -15.56 4.30
CA GLU A 228 29.71 -14.55 5.36
C GLU A 228 29.90 -15.19 6.75
N PHE A 229 29.29 -16.35 6.99
CA PHE A 229 29.37 -17.07 8.25
C PHE A 229 30.34 -18.25 8.19
N GLY A 230 31.28 -18.23 7.25
CA GLY A 230 32.27 -19.28 6.99
C GLY A 230 31.96 -20.11 5.76
N PRO A 231 32.82 -21.09 5.40
CA PRO A 231 32.62 -21.94 4.24
C PRO A 231 31.26 -22.67 4.27
N PRO A 232 30.65 -22.96 3.11
CA PRO A 232 29.38 -23.69 3.04
C PRO A 232 29.44 -25.03 3.79
N ARG A 233 28.44 -25.28 4.63
CA ARG A 233 28.40 -26.43 5.55
C ARG A 233 26.98 -26.77 5.97
N LYS A 234 26.76 -28.03 6.34
CA LYS A 234 25.50 -28.48 6.94
C LYS A 234 25.69 -28.69 8.46
N PRO A 235 24.73 -28.25 9.30
CA PRO A 235 24.81 -28.45 10.74
C PRO A 235 24.54 -29.92 11.10
N ALA A 236 25.12 -30.38 12.21
CA ALA A 236 24.83 -31.69 12.78
C ALA A 236 23.43 -31.75 13.40
N ARG A 237 22.92 -30.61 13.90
CA ARG A 237 21.59 -30.53 14.49
C ARG A 237 20.85 -29.27 14.07
N ILE A 238 19.55 -29.42 13.84
CA ILE A 238 18.61 -28.31 13.74
C ILE A 238 17.47 -28.45 14.76
N LEU A 239 17.11 -27.32 15.38
CA LEU A 239 15.93 -27.21 16.23
C LEU A 239 14.86 -26.39 15.50
N ILE A 240 13.65 -26.92 15.42
CA ILE A 240 12.51 -26.25 14.79
C ILE A 240 11.49 -25.88 15.85
N ALA A 241 11.17 -24.58 15.97
CA ALA A 241 10.19 -24.08 16.93
C ALA A 241 8.72 -24.26 16.47
N SER A 242 8.51 -24.88 15.31
CA SER A 242 7.19 -25.26 14.77
C SER A 242 7.01 -26.77 14.76
N GLU A 243 6.30 -27.31 15.75
CA GLU A 243 6.18 -28.76 16.01
C GLU A 243 5.77 -29.57 14.78
N TRP A 244 4.82 -29.07 13.99
CA TRP A 244 4.31 -29.77 12.81
C TRP A 244 5.32 -29.92 11.65
N LEU A 245 6.38 -29.09 11.61
CA LEU A 245 7.44 -29.16 10.60
C LEU A 245 8.58 -30.13 10.96
N VAL A 246 8.61 -30.62 12.21
CA VAL A 246 9.73 -31.43 12.72
C VAL A 246 9.80 -32.78 12.00
N GLU A 247 8.72 -33.57 12.02
CA GLU A 247 8.72 -34.90 11.39
C GLU A 247 8.96 -34.85 9.87
N PRO A 248 8.31 -33.95 9.11
CA PRO A 248 8.53 -33.88 7.68
C PRO A 248 9.94 -33.45 7.28
N LEU A 249 10.56 -32.53 8.03
CA LEU A 249 11.95 -32.14 7.78
C LEU A 249 12.92 -33.23 8.24
N ARG A 250 12.66 -33.91 9.36
CA ARG A 250 13.46 -35.03 9.83
C ARG A 250 13.56 -36.14 8.79
N ALA A 251 12.42 -36.57 8.25
CA ALA A 251 12.34 -37.62 7.24
C ALA A 251 13.20 -37.33 6.00
N GLN A 252 13.48 -36.05 5.73
CA GLN A 252 14.21 -35.60 4.56
C GLN A 252 15.68 -35.26 4.83
N LEU A 253 16.02 -34.83 6.04
CA LEU A 253 17.35 -34.36 6.41
C LEU A 253 18.20 -35.41 7.15
N GLU A 254 17.56 -36.36 7.85
CA GLU A 254 18.24 -37.46 8.54
C GLU A 254 19.11 -38.33 7.61
N PRO A 255 18.74 -38.61 6.34
CA PRO A 255 19.62 -39.30 5.40
C PRO A 255 20.94 -38.58 5.10
N PHE A 256 21.06 -37.31 5.47
CA PHE A 256 22.26 -36.48 5.31
C PHE A 256 22.98 -36.21 6.63
N ASP A 257 22.72 -37.00 7.68
CA ASP A 257 23.33 -36.91 9.02
C ASP A 257 22.99 -35.61 9.77
N ILE A 258 21.82 -35.02 9.50
CA ILE A 258 21.31 -33.84 10.19
C ILE A 258 20.21 -34.27 11.16
N GLU A 259 20.46 -34.14 12.46
CA GLU A 259 19.44 -34.37 13.50
C GLU A 259 18.42 -33.23 13.50
N VAL A 260 17.13 -33.56 13.58
CA VAL A 260 16.03 -32.58 13.58
C VAL A 260 15.17 -32.80 14.82
N ASP A 261 15.06 -31.79 15.68
CA ASP A 261 14.26 -31.84 16.91
C ASP A 261 13.36 -30.62 17.08
N TYR A 262 12.29 -30.78 17.86
CA TYR A 262 11.47 -29.65 18.30
C TYR A 262 12.20 -28.84 19.37
N GLY A 263 12.28 -27.52 19.22
CA GLY A 263 12.80 -26.64 20.27
C GLY A 263 13.33 -25.30 19.76
N GLY A 264 14.09 -24.62 20.62
CA GLY A 264 14.71 -23.33 20.30
C GLY A 264 13.84 -22.10 20.59
N ASP A 265 12.59 -22.26 21.06
CA ASP A 265 11.66 -21.15 21.36
C ASP A 265 12.27 -20.07 22.26
N ARG A 266 13.01 -20.46 23.30
CA ARG A 266 13.62 -19.52 24.25
C ARG A 266 14.70 -18.64 23.62
N ILE A 267 15.30 -19.08 22.51
CA ILE A 267 16.33 -18.34 21.78
C ILE A 267 15.70 -17.40 20.75
N VAL A 268 14.68 -17.86 20.02
CA VAL A 268 14.03 -17.06 18.96
C VAL A 268 12.95 -16.10 19.48
N ALA A 269 12.30 -16.39 20.60
CA ALA A 269 11.24 -15.55 21.14
C ALA A 269 11.70 -14.11 21.47
N PRO A 270 12.87 -13.87 22.10
CA PRO A 270 13.39 -12.51 22.29
C PRO A 270 13.68 -11.77 20.97
N ILE A 271 14.20 -12.47 19.95
CA ILE A 271 14.49 -11.89 18.63
C ILE A 271 13.19 -11.38 18.00
N PHE A 272 12.16 -12.22 17.95
CA PHE A 272 10.87 -11.81 17.42
C PHE A 272 10.21 -10.73 18.26
N SER A 273 10.33 -10.75 19.59
CA SER A 273 9.80 -9.68 20.45
C SER A 273 10.40 -8.33 20.09
N ASN A 274 11.73 -8.26 19.90
CA ASN A 274 12.41 -7.02 19.50
C ASN A 274 11.98 -6.56 18.10
N MET A 275 11.84 -7.49 17.13
CA MET A 275 11.36 -7.16 15.79
C MET A 275 9.94 -6.58 15.83
N ARG A 276 9.03 -7.20 16.60
CA ARG A 276 7.65 -6.71 16.76
C ARG A 276 7.62 -5.33 17.40
N GLU A 277 8.44 -5.10 18.41
CA GLU A 277 8.52 -3.79 19.07
C GLU A 277 8.98 -2.71 18.08
N HIS A 278 10.00 -2.99 17.26
CA HIS A 278 10.49 -2.07 16.25
C HIS A 278 9.43 -1.73 15.19
N VAL A 279 8.75 -2.74 14.65
CA VAL A 279 7.64 -2.57 13.70
C VAL A 279 6.50 -1.76 14.32
N THR A 280 6.11 -2.08 15.55
CA THR A 280 5.00 -1.39 16.25
C THR A 280 5.33 0.07 16.54
N GLN A 281 6.59 0.39 16.84
CA GLN A 281 7.02 1.76 17.09
C GLN A 281 6.96 2.63 15.82
N GLN A 282 7.09 2.02 14.64
CA GLN A 282 7.06 2.70 13.35
C GLN A 282 5.67 2.76 12.71
N ALA A 283 4.74 1.92 13.16
CA ALA A 283 3.39 1.88 12.61
C ALA A 283 2.62 3.20 12.88
N PRO A 284 1.86 3.73 11.89
CA PRO A 284 1.01 4.89 12.08
C PRO A 284 -0.01 4.65 13.21
N LYS A 285 -0.05 5.59 14.18
CA LYS A 285 -0.96 5.51 15.34
C LYS A 285 -2.23 6.33 15.08
N PRO A 286 -3.38 5.97 15.70
CA PRO A 286 -4.57 6.82 15.72
C PRO A 286 -4.25 8.23 16.26
N TYR A 287 -4.87 9.24 15.67
CA TYR A 287 -4.57 10.65 15.98
C TYR A 287 -4.95 11.02 17.41
N LEU A 288 -6.01 10.42 17.97
CA LEU A 288 -6.50 10.74 19.32
C LEU A 288 -5.88 9.86 20.41
N GLU A 289 -5.00 8.92 20.07
CA GLU A 289 -4.34 8.04 21.04
C GLU A 289 -3.51 8.85 22.06
N ASN A 290 -2.86 9.93 21.61
CA ASN A 290 -2.00 10.77 22.46
C ASN A 290 -2.77 11.59 23.52
N LYS A 291 -4.11 11.64 23.43
CA LYS A 291 -5.05 12.41 24.29
C LYS A 291 -4.78 13.91 24.39
N LYS A 292 -3.79 14.44 23.67
CA LYS A 292 -3.43 15.86 23.62
C LYS A 292 -4.05 16.54 22.40
N THR A 293 -4.16 15.82 21.29
CA THR A 293 -4.84 16.28 20.07
C THR A 293 -6.34 16.25 20.29
N LYS A 294 -7.01 17.34 19.93
CA LYS A 294 -8.47 17.47 20.03
C LYS A 294 -9.15 16.82 18.83
N ALA A 295 -10.32 16.23 19.03
CA ALA A 295 -11.08 15.58 17.96
C ALA A 295 -11.51 16.57 16.87
N GLU A 296 -11.78 17.81 17.24
CA GLU A 296 -12.14 18.90 16.34
C GLU A 296 -10.97 19.28 15.42
N THR A 297 -9.74 19.30 15.96
CA THR A 297 -8.52 19.58 15.19
C THR A 297 -8.26 18.49 14.14
N VAL A 298 -8.46 17.21 14.51
CA VAL A 298 -8.34 16.11 13.54
C VAL A 298 -9.47 16.15 12.51
N ALA A 299 -10.70 16.47 12.92
CA ALA A 299 -11.81 16.64 11.98
C ALA A 299 -11.51 17.75 10.95
N ALA A 300 -10.92 18.85 11.38
CA ALA A 300 -10.48 19.94 10.49
C ALA A 300 -9.40 19.48 9.51
N LEU A 301 -8.44 18.65 9.95
CA LEU A 301 -7.46 18.01 9.05
C LEU A 301 -8.15 17.18 7.97
N PHE A 302 -9.09 16.31 8.34
CA PHE A 302 -9.82 15.47 7.39
C PHE A 302 -10.64 16.32 6.39
N GLN A 303 -11.29 17.38 6.86
CA GLN A 303 -12.03 18.29 6.01
C GLN A 303 -11.14 19.01 4.98
N ALA A 304 -10.01 19.57 5.42
CA ALA A 304 -9.05 20.22 4.53
C ALA A 304 -8.41 19.22 3.55
N SER A 305 -8.12 18.01 4.01
CA SER A 305 -7.59 16.91 3.21
C SER A 305 -8.56 16.46 2.13
N ALA A 306 -9.85 16.32 2.46
CA ALA A 306 -10.89 15.99 1.51
C ALA A 306 -11.05 17.09 0.45
N ALA A 307 -11.05 18.37 0.86
CA ALA A 307 -11.12 19.50 -0.05
C ALA A 307 -9.92 19.54 -1.01
N PHE A 308 -8.71 19.36 -0.50
CA PHE A 308 -7.48 19.25 -1.30
C PHE A 308 -7.61 18.12 -2.33
N TYR A 309 -8.01 16.93 -1.88
CA TYR A 309 -8.09 15.74 -2.73
C TYR A 309 -9.13 15.88 -3.84
N GLN A 310 -10.26 16.53 -3.57
CA GLN A 310 -11.30 16.81 -4.56
C GLN A 310 -10.82 17.75 -5.67
N GLN A 311 -10.00 18.75 -5.33
CA GLN A 311 -9.50 19.73 -6.31
C GLN A 311 -8.40 19.19 -7.22
N LYS A 312 -7.73 18.11 -6.78
CA LYS A 312 -6.64 17.45 -7.50
C LYS A 312 -5.52 18.41 -7.92
N PRO A 313 -4.95 19.21 -7.01
CA PRO A 313 -3.90 20.18 -7.36
C PRO A 313 -2.68 19.52 -8.01
N TRP A 314 -2.34 18.27 -7.67
CA TRP A 314 -1.28 17.49 -8.31
C TRP A 314 -1.48 17.27 -9.82
N SER A 315 -2.71 17.35 -10.33
CA SER A 315 -2.97 17.24 -11.77
C SER A 315 -2.58 18.50 -12.56
N VAL A 316 -2.29 19.60 -11.87
CA VAL A 316 -1.94 20.90 -12.46
C VAL A 316 -0.68 21.51 -11.89
N ILE A 317 -0.12 20.99 -10.79
CA ILE A 317 1.16 21.39 -10.18
C ILE A 317 2.13 20.23 -10.40
N GLY A 318 3.28 20.50 -11.01
CA GLY A 318 4.31 19.49 -11.20
C GLY A 318 4.97 19.14 -9.87
N ASP A 319 5.47 17.92 -9.76
CA ASP A 319 6.19 17.49 -8.56
C ASP A 319 7.33 18.47 -8.24
N MET A 320 7.57 18.68 -6.95
CA MET A 320 8.69 19.47 -6.45
C MET A 320 8.69 20.96 -6.86
N HIS A 321 7.54 21.59 -7.08
CA HIS A 321 7.46 23.06 -7.24
C HIS A 321 6.98 23.72 -5.94
N PRO A 322 7.87 24.35 -5.15
CA PRO A 322 7.46 24.91 -3.87
C PRO A 322 6.62 26.17 -4.05
N PHE A 323 5.65 26.35 -3.16
CA PHE A 323 4.90 27.57 -2.94
C PHE A 323 5.06 28.01 -1.47
N CYS A 324 4.79 29.28 -1.23
CA CYS A 324 4.90 29.89 0.09
C CYS A 324 3.52 29.98 0.73
N VAL A 325 3.37 29.48 1.95
CA VAL A 325 2.16 29.66 2.78
C VAL A 325 2.55 30.45 4.01
N ASP A 326 2.02 31.66 4.14
CA ASP A 326 2.27 32.56 5.27
C ASP A 326 1.17 32.40 6.32
N LEU A 327 1.57 31.87 7.48
CA LEU A 327 0.72 31.66 8.64
C LEU A 327 1.17 32.53 9.83
N ARG A 328 1.97 33.59 9.61
CA ARG A 328 2.49 34.44 10.70
C ARG A 328 1.39 35.10 11.53
N ASP A 329 0.29 35.48 10.88
CA ASP A 329 -0.86 36.07 11.58
C ASP A 329 -1.61 35.07 12.48
N TRP A 330 -1.26 33.77 12.44
CA TRP A 330 -1.74 32.72 13.33
C TRP A 330 -0.77 32.42 14.50
N ASP A 331 0.23 33.29 14.70
CA ASP A 331 1.39 33.07 15.58
C ASP A 331 2.24 31.83 15.19
N LEU A 332 2.25 31.49 13.89
CA LEU A 332 3.07 30.44 13.30
C LEU A 332 4.17 31.05 12.41
N GLY A 333 4.69 30.27 11.47
CA GLY A 333 5.73 30.67 10.52
C GLY A 333 5.23 30.89 9.10
N GLU A 334 6.19 31.13 8.22
CA GLU A 334 6.04 31.03 6.77
C GLU A 334 6.62 29.69 6.34
N TYR A 335 5.89 28.92 5.52
CA TYR A 335 6.26 27.55 5.17
C TYR A 335 6.43 27.39 3.67
N SER A 336 7.43 26.61 3.28
CA SER A 336 7.63 26.16 1.90
C SER A 336 6.95 24.81 1.71
N VAL A 337 6.01 24.74 0.78
CA VAL A 337 5.19 23.56 0.59
C VAL A 337 5.30 23.09 -0.84
N CYS A 338 5.44 21.79 -1.08
CA CYS A 338 5.37 21.22 -2.42
C CYS A 338 4.27 20.16 -2.50
N VAL A 339 3.60 20.10 -3.66
CA VAL A 339 2.62 19.05 -3.97
C VAL A 339 3.35 17.85 -4.56
N MET A 340 2.96 16.66 -4.14
CA MET A 340 3.40 15.37 -4.67
C MET A 340 2.27 14.65 -5.39
N GLY A 341 2.64 13.85 -6.40
CA GLY A 341 1.75 12.90 -7.05
C GLY A 341 1.30 13.32 -8.44
N ALA A 342 2.12 14.09 -9.17
CA ALA A 342 1.86 14.41 -10.57
C ALA A 342 1.72 13.14 -11.45
N ALA A 343 2.43 12.07 -11.10
CA ALA A 343 2.31 10.74 -11.71
C ALA A 343 1.10 9.92 -11.22
N GLY A 344 0.28 10.46 -10.31
CA GLY A 344 -0.91 9.78 -9.77
C GLY A 344 -0.62 8.73 -8.69
N ILE A 345 0.63 8.63 -8.23
CA ILE A 345 1.08 7.79 -7.10
C ILE A 345 1.61 8.69 -5.97
N ASN A 346 1.56 8.22 -4.72
CA ASN A 346 2.05 8.98 -3.54
C ASN A 346 1.55 10.43 -3.52
N ILE A 347 0.24 10.58 -3.71
CA ILE A 347 -0.41 11.89 -3.71
C ILE A 347 -0.29 12.47 -2.31
N GLY A 348 0.11 13.74 -2.22
CA GLY A 348 0.33 14.35 -0.92
C GLY A 348 0.91 15.76 -0.99
N ILE A 349 1.34 16.25 0.17
CA ILE A 349 2.15 17.47 0.29
C ILE A 349 3.31 17.24 1.25
N LEU A 350 4.44 17.87 0.95
CA LEU A 350 5.54 18.05 1.90
C LEU A 350 5.59 19.52 2.32
N ILE A 351 5.78 19.75 3.61
CA ILE A 351 5.85 21.07 4.22
C ILE A 351 7.20 21.18 4.93
N PHE A 352 7.96 22.20 4.52
CA PHE A 352 9.27 22.56 5.02
C PHE A 352 9.18 23.88 5.79
N ASP A 353 9.96 24.01 6.86
CA ASP A 353 10.01 25.24 7.66
C ASP A 353 10.60 26.41 6.85
N THR A 354 11.52 26.14 5.91
CA THR A 354 12.10 27.14 5.02
C THR A 354 12.28 26.62 3.60
N ILE A 355 12.54 27.56 2.67
CA ILE A 355 12.88 27.22 1.28
C ILE A 355 14.27 26.57 1.15
N ASP A 356 15.17 26.87 2.09
CA ASP A 356 16.50 26.26 2.16
C ASP A 356 16.40 24.79 2.60
N ASP A 357 15.46 24.46 3.51
CA ASP A 357 15.20 23.08 3.90
C ASP A 357 14.68 22.25 2.72
N TYR A 358 13.79 22.84 1.90
CA TYR A 358 13.35 22.22 0.65
C TYR A 358 14.54 22.00 -0.30
N ASP A 359 15.45 22.99 -0.45
CA ASP A 359 16.60 22.85 -1.34
C ASP A 359 17.55 21.75 -0.88
N GLN A 360 17.81 21.64 0.42
CA GLN A 360 18.61 20.56 0.98
C GLN A 360 17.96 19.18 0.75
N PHE A 361 16.65 19.07 0.95
CA PHE A 361 15.91 17.85 0.64
C PHE A 361 15.98 17.51 -0.86
N TYR A 362 15.78 18.50 -1.72
CA TYR A 362 15.80 18.31 -3.17
C TYR A 362 17.19 17.87 -3.66
N ASP A 363 18.25 18.52 -3.20
CA ASP A 363 19.63 18.16 -3.50
C ASP A 363 19.96 16.74 -3.00
N PHE A 364 19.47 16.37 -1.80
CA PHE A 364 19.61 15.02 -1.27
C PHE A 364 18.92 13.98 -2.17
N VAL A 365 17.64 14.19 -2.52
CA VAL A 365 16.87 13.28 -3.37
C VAL A 365 17.49 13.14 -4.77
N LEU A 366 17.99 14.23 -5.36
CA LEU A 366 18.73 14.19 -6.63
C LEU A 366 20.05 13.42 -6.51
N SER A 367 20.78 13.58 -5.41
CA SER A 367 22.04 12.86 -5.18
C SER A 367 21.84 11.35 -4.94
N MET A 368 20.64 10.95 -4.48
CA MET A 368 20.26 9.57 -4.17
C MET A 368 19.94 8.69 -5.38
N GLN A 369 19.90 9.22 -6.60
CA GLN A 369 19.83 8.38 -7.81
C GLN A 369 21.02 7.40 -7.95
N ASN A 370 22.06 7.50 -7.10
CA ASN A 370 23.29 6.71 -7.21
C ASN A 370 23.72 5.82 -6.01
N MET A 371 23.06 5.82 -4.84
CA MET A 371 23.28 4.81 -3.76
C MET A 371 22.47 5.19 -2.50
N MET A 372 21.58 4.32 -2.02
CA MET A 372 21.00 4.45 -0.67
C MET A 372 21.99 3.89 0.35
N ILE A 373 22.33 4.68 1.38
CA ILE A 373 22.98 4.18 2.60
C ILE A 373 21.88 4.04 3.67
N PRO A 374 21.58 2.82 4.15
CA PRO A 374 20.64 2.64 5.26
C PRO A 374 21.05 3.48 6.48
N GLY A 375 20.16 4.35 6.95
CA GLY A 375 20.37 5.16 8.16
C GLY A 375 20.82 6.61 7.95
N SER A 376 20.99 7.09 6.71
CA SER A 376 21.18 8.52 6.45
C SER A 376 19.83 9.26 6.49
N GLY A 377 19.68 10.20 7.42
CA GLY A 377 18.54 11.12 7.43
C GLY A 377 18.59 12.12 6.27
N PHE A 378 17.50 12.87 6.05
CA PHE A 378 17.44 13.93 5.03
C PHE A 378 18.21 15.20 5.42
N GLY A 379 18.64 15.33 6.69
CA GLY A 379 19.28 16.55 7.20
C GLY A 379 18.30 17.67 7.55
N VAL A 380 17.03 17.53 7.16
CA VAL A 380 15.95 18.49 7.39
C VAL A 380 14.72 17.83 8.01
N GLY A 381 14.02 18.58 8.86
CA GLY A 381 12.71 18.18 9.37
C GLY A 381 11.63 18.37 8.31
N ILE A 382 10.69 17.43 8.20
CA ILE A 382 9.66 17.43 7.16
C ILE A 382 8.32 17.07 7.77
N ARG A 383 7.29 17.86 7.46
CA ARG A 383 5.90 17.48 7.66
C ARG A 383 5.35 16.92 6.35
N ALA A 384 4.88 15.69 6.37
CA ALA A 384 4.37 14.98 5.20
C ALA A 384 2.91 14.60 5.42
N ILE A 385 2.07 14.88 4.43
CA ILE A 385 0.70 14.38 4.39
C ILE A 385 0.56 13.56 3.12
N ASP A 386 0.46 12.25 3.29
CA ASP A 386 0.21 11.30 2.22
C ASP A 386 -1.26 10.88 2.23
N PHE A 387 -1.77 10.50 1.06
CA PHE A 387 -3.13 9.99 0.92
C PHE A 387 -3.10 8.48 0.71
N GLU A 388 -3.45 7.77 1.77
CA GLU A 388 -3.44 6.32 1.84
C GLU A 388 -4.78 5.72 1.45
N ASN A 389 -4.72 4.48 0.99
CA ASN A 389 -5.89 3.64 0.86
C ASN A 389 -6.43 3.25 2.25
N ILE A 390 -7.75 3.25 2.41
CA ILE A 390 -8.39 2.82 3.67
C ILE A 390 -8.10 1.35 4.02
N ASN A 391 -7.68 0.54 3.04
CA ASN A 391 -7.24 -0.84 3.26
C ASN A 391 -5.77 -0.96 3.67
N GLU A 392 -5.03 0.14 3.55
CA GLU A 392 -3.62 0.32 3.88
C GLU A 392 -3.46 1.15 5.16
N ILE A 393 -4.52 1.38 5.95
CA ILE A 393 -4.38 1.95 7.30
C ILE A 393 -4.47 0.88 8.37
N THR A 394 -3.89 1.15 9.54
CA THR A 394 -3.91 0.19 10.65
C THR A 394 -5.34 0.01 11.18
N LYS A 395 -5.63 -1.19 11.72
CA LYS A 395 -6.95 -1.49 12.32
C LYS A 395 -7.36 -0.47 13.41
N PRO A 396 -6.47 0.01 14.30
CA PRO A 396 -6.80 1.08 15.25
C PRO A 396 -7.21 2.39 14.56
N GLN A 397 -6.51 2.83 13.51
CA GLN A 397 -6.87 4.04 12.75
C GLN A 397 -8.24 3.88 12.08
N HIS A 398 -8.51 2.71 11.50
CA HIS A 398 -9.81 2.42 10.89
C HIS A 398 -10.96 2.48 11.91
N GLN A 399 -10.74 1.96 13.13
CA GLN A 399 -11.72 2.04 14.22
C GLN A 399 -11.96 3.47 14.70
N GLU A 400 -10.90 4.28 14.82
CA GLU A 400 -11.00 5.70 15.17
C GLU A 400 -11.80 6.45 14.10
N TRP A 401 -11.44 6.27 12.82
CA TRP A 401 -12.13 6.91 11.70
C TRP A 401 -13.63 6.60 11.68
N ILE A 402 -14.02 5.33 11.77
CA ILE A 402 -15.44 4.94 11.84
C ILE A 402 -16.14 5.57 13.05
N LYS A 403 -15.47 5.57 14.21
CA LYS A 403 -16.05 6.09 15.45
C LYS A 403 -16.30 7.59 15.37
N GLN A 404 -15.40 8.34 14.74
CA GLN A 404 -15.47 9.80 14.64
C GLN A 404 -16.31 10.27 13.44
N GLY A 405 -16.49 9.43 12.42
CA GLY A 405 -17.28 9.74 11.24
C GLY A 405 -16.67 10.84 10.37
N TRP A 406 -15.34 10.94 10.34
CA TRP A 406 -14.64 11.93 9.53
C TRP A 406 -14.81 11.66 8.03
N GLU A 407 -15.07 12.72 7.26
CA GLU A 407 -15.25 12.64 5.82
C GLU A 407 -13.91 12.38 5.11
N ILE A 408 -13.92 11.48 4.13
CA ILE A 408 -12.83 11.31 3.17
C ILE A 408 -13.37 11.50 1.76
N ALA A 409 -12.59 12.12 0.88
CA ALA A 409 -13.02 12.39 -0.50
C ALA A 409 -13.10 11.12 -1.36
N ASN A 410 -12.35 10.09 -1.00
CA ASN A 410 -12.25 8.82 -1.70
C ASN A 410 -11.67 7.74 -0.74
N LEU A 411 -11.85 6.46 -1.04
CA LEU A 411 -11.20 5.36 -0.32
C LEU A 411 -9.67 5.39 -0.42
N GLN A 412 -9.10 6.08 -1.41
CA GLN A 412 -7.65 6.34 -1.58
C GLN A 412 -7.21 7.68 -0.98
N ALA A 413 -8.05 8.31 -0.15
CA ALA A 413 -7.83 9.67 0.33
C ALA A 413 -7.84 9.75 1.86
N TYR A 414 -7.39 8.70 2.55
CA TYR A 414 -7.18 8.78 3.99
C TYR A 414 -5.90 9.59 4.26
N PRO A 415 -5.95 10.70 4.99
CA PRO A 415 -4.75 11.49 5.26
C PRO A 415 -3.87 10.80 6.31
N ASP A 416 -2.66 10.38 5.92
CA ASP A 416 -1.58 9.98 6.83
C ASP A 416 -0.64 11.17 7.05
N PHE A 417 -0.75 11.80 8.22
CA PHE A 417 0.03 12.97 8.59
C PHE A 417 1.17 12.58 9.51
N ARG A 418 2.40 12.87 9.07
CA ARG A 418 3.64 12.57 9.78
C ARG A 418 4.48 13.83 9.90
N HIS A 419 5.19 13.94 11.02
CA HIS A 419 6.25 14.92 11.21
C HIS A 419 7.53 14.14 11.49
N MET A 420 8.54 14.34 10.65
CA MET A 420 9.83 13.66 10.74
C MET A 420 10.92 14.66 11.13
N ASP A 421 11.84 14.23 11.99
CA ASP A 421 13.06 14.96 12.30
C ASP A 421 14.11 14.83 11.17
N PRO A 422 15.23 15.58 11.23
CA PRO A 422 16.33 15.48 10.26
C PRO A 422 16.89 14.06 10.05
N GLU A 423 16.74 13.18 11.04
CA GLU A 423 17.13 11.77 11.01
C GLU A 423 16.03 10.83 10.48
N MET A 424 14.95 11.37 9.93
CA MET A 424 13.75 10.65 9.46
C MET A 424 12.96 9.90 10.54
N LYS A 425 13.14 10.25 11.81
CA LYS A 425 12.33 9.66 12.88
C LYS A 425 11.00 10.39 12.96
N ILE A 426 9.91 9.62 12.97
CA ILE A 426 8.58 10.16 13.20
C ILE A 426 8.50 10.68 14.64
N ILE A 427 8.25 11.98 14.79
CA ILE A 427 8.06 12.65 16.07
C ILE A 427 6.57 12.91 16.34
N PRO A 428 6.16 13.00 17.61
CA PRO A 428 4.75 13.23 17.94
C PRO A 428 4.22 14.56 17.39
N LEU A 429 3.09 14.49 16.69
CA LEU A 429 2.37 15.67 16.19
C LEU A 429 1.88 16.55 17.33
N LYS A 430 2.06 17.86 17.18
CA LYS A 430 1.59 18.93 18.07
C LYS A 430 0.40 19.66 17.42
N GLU A 431 -0.34 20.43 18.22
CA GLU A 431 -1.46 21.24 17.73
C GLU A 431 -1.05 22.18 16.57
N ASP A 432 0.12 22.81 16.67
CA ASP A 432 0.64 23.67 15.62
C ASP A 432 0.91 22.91 14.32
N ASP A 433 1.35 21.64 14.39
CA ASP A 433 1.55 20.82 13.19
C ASP A 433 0.22 20.63 12.43
N PHE A 434 -0.88 20.41 13.15
CA PHE A 434 -2.21 20.33 12.52
C PHE A 434 -2.65 21.67 11.93
N ARG A 435 -2.46 22.79 12.64
CA ARG A 435 -2.82 24.12 12.13
C ARG A 435 -2.06 24.45 10.85
N ILE A 436 -0.76 24.15 10.82
CA ILE A 436 0.11 24.30 9.63
C ILE A 436 -0.42 23.43 8.48
N ALA A 437 -0.60 22.13 8.72
CA ALA A 437 -1.11 21.17 7.74
C ALA A 437 -2.45 21.60 7.13
N ILE A 438 -3.41 21.99 7.98
CA ILE A 438 -4.75 22.44 7.56
C ILE A 438 -4.65 23.71 6.71
N GLY A 439 -3.86 24.71 7.14
CA GLY A 439 -3.64 25.93 6.37
C GLY A 439 -3.04 25.64 4.99
N CYS A 440 -2.05 24.75 4.92
CA CYS A 440 -1.39 24.36 3.67
C CYS A 440 -2.31 23.58 2.72
N LEU A 441 -3.05 22.60 3.23
CA LEU A 441 -4.02 21.84 2.43
C LEU A 441 -5.15 22.74 1.93
N TRP A 442 -5.67 23.62 2.80
CA TRP A 442 -6.75 24.53 2.44
C TRP A 442 -6.31 25.58 1.42
N ALA A 443 -5.10 26.13 1.57
CA ALA A 443 -4.49 27.04 0.60
C ALA A 443 -4.52 26.50 -0.83
N LEU A 444 -4.30 25.20 -0.97
CA LEU A 444 -4.32 24.49 -2.25
C LEU A 444 -5.74 24.09 -2.68
N ALA A 445 -6.64 23.84 -1.74
CA ALA A 445 -8.03 23.47 -1.98
C ALA A 445 -8.92 24.67 -2.36
N ASP A 446 -8.70 25.85 -1.78
CA ASP A 446 -9.47 27.07 -2.09
C ASP A 446 -9.08 27.68 -3.45
N TYR A 447 -8.15 27.03 -4.16
CA TYR A 447 -7.65 27.52 -5.43
C TYR A 447 -8.72 27.51 -6.53
N LYS A 448 -9.19 28.71 -6.89
CA LYS A 448 -10.29 28.87 -7.86
C LYS A 448 -9.90 28.47 -9.27
N LYS A 449 -10.90 28.01 -10.03
CA LYS A 449 -10.76 27.56 -11.43
C LYS A 449 -10.07 28.59 -12.35
N GLU A 450 -10.27 29.88 -12.11
CA GLU A 450 -9.67 30.97 -12.87
C GLU A 450 -8.14 31.08 -12.68
N HIS A 451 -7.64 30.61 -11.54
CA HIS A 451 -6.23 30.62 -11.23
C HIS A 451 -5.50 29.37 -11.77
N LYS A 452 -6.19 28.28 -12.18
CA LYS A 452 -5.56 27.04 -12.71
C LYS A 452 -4.54 27.29 -13.83
N LYS A 453 -4.75 28.32 -14.66
CA LYS A 453 -3.80 28.73 -15.71
C LYS A 453 -2.50 29.30 -15.15
N HIS A 454 -2.53 29.97 -13.99
CA HIS A 454 -1.34 30.47 -13.31
C HIS A 454 -0.53 29.32 -12.70
N MET A 455 -1.17 28.32 -12.09
CA MET A 455 -0.46 27.09 -11.64
C MET A 455 0.24 26.36 -12.79
N GLN A 456 -0.44 26.18 -13.92
CA GLN A 456 0.18 25.57 -15.09
C GLN A 456 1.38 26.37 -15.62
N LYS A 457 1.34 27.70 -15.56
CA LYS A 457 2.48 28.55 -15.93
C LYS A 457 3.61 28.51 -14.92
N ALA A 458 3.29 28.53 -13.63
CA ALA A 458 4.25 28.40 -12.53
C ALA A 458 5.05 27.09 -12.61
N ASN A 459 4.47 26.02 -13.15
CA ASN A 459 5.18 24.75 -13.43
C ASN A 459 6.19 24.82 -14.57
N ILE A 460 6.08 25.78 -15.50
CA ILE A 460 6.79 25.74 -16.79
C ILE A 460 8.05 26.63 -16.76
N LEU A 461 8.20 27.54 -15.81
CA LEU A 461 9.23 28.57 -15.84
C LEU A 461 10.00 28.68 -14.51
N ARG A 462 11.33 28.84 -14.61
CA ARG A 462 12.12 29.58 -13.62
C ARG A 462 11.58 31.02 -13.65
N GLY A 463 10.57 31.30 -12.81
CA GLY A 463 9.58 32.36 -13.00
C GLY A 463 10.14 33.76 -13.15
N GLN A 464 9.45 34.58 -13.96
CA GLN A 464 9.60 36.04 -13.93
C GLN A 464 8.66 36.65 -12.88
N GLU A 465 8.91 37.89 -12.45
CA GLU A 465 8.11 38.56 -11.41
C GLU A 465 6.62 38.67 -11.79
N GLU A 466 6.31 38.70 -13.08
CA GLU A 466 4.95 38.74 -13.64
C GLU A 466 4.17 37.42 -13.45
N ASP A 467 4.83 36.33 -13.07
CA ASP A 467 4.21 35.03 -12.80
C ASP A 467 3.80 34.84 -11.32
N LEU A 468 4.15 35.78 -10.44
CA LEU A 468 3.82 35.72 -9.02
C LEU A 468 2.34 36.01 -8.79
N LEU A 469 1.65 35.05 -8.17
CA LEU A 469 0.27 35.18 -7.73
C LEU A 469 0.23 35.01 -6.22
N THR A 470 -0.12 36.07 -5.50
CA THR A 470 -0.45 36.02 -4.07
C THR A 470 -1.96 36.02 -3.90
N LEU A 471 -2.47 35.02 -3.20
CA LEU A 471 -3.88 34.86 -2.85
C LEU A 471 -4.04 34.99 -1.34
N THR A 472 -5.14 35.61 -0.94
CA THR A 472 -5.60 35.62 0.45
C THR A 472 -6.77 34.66 0.56
N THR A 473 -6.72 33.72 1.50
CA THR A 473 -7.77 32.74 1.72
C THR A 473 -8.17 32.68 3.19
N GLU A 474 -9.48 32.65 3.43
CA GLU A 474 -10.03 32.34 4.75
C GLU A 474 -10.04 30.83 4.91
N VAL A 475 -9.67 30.33 6.10
CA VAL A 475 -9.71 28.89 6.41
C VAL A 475 -10.95 28.63 7.28
N PRO A 476 -12.08 28.13 6.73
CA PRO A 476 -13.35 28.01 7.47
C PRO A 476 -13.30 27.17 8.74
N MET A 477 -12.28 26.30 8.90
CA MET A 477 -12.06 25.45 10.07
C MET A 477 -11.54 26.26 11.26
N PHE A 478 -11.01 27.46 10.99
CA PHE A 478 -10.48 28.40 11.97
C PHE A 478 -11.09 29.79 11.77
N PRO A 479 -12.40 29.97 12.02
CA PRO A 479 -13.12 31.21 11.70
C PRO A 479 -12.72 32.42 12.56
N HIS A 480 -11.95 32.19 13.64
CA HIS A 480 -11.41 33.24 14.50
C HIS A 480 -9.99 33.67 14.11
N GLU A 481 -9.33 32.87 13.27
CA GLU A 481 -8.01 33.20 12.76
C GLU A 481 -8.13 34.12 11.55
N PRO A 482 -7.16 35.02 11.34
CA PRO A 482 -7.14 35.89 10.17
C PRO A 482 -6.93 35.08 8.87
N PRO A 483 -7.29 35.63 7.70
CA PRO A 483 -7.00 34.99 6.42
C PRO A 483 -5.49 34.79 6.23
N ILE A 484 -5.11 33.69 5.59
CA ILE A 484 -3.70 33.36 5.31
C ILE A 484 -3.31 33.84 3.92
N GLN A 485 -2.02 34.04 3.68
CA GLN A 485 -1.50 34.38 2.36
C GLN A 485 -0.77 33.20 1.71
N VAL A 486 -1.02 33.00 0.42
CA VAL A 486 -0.44 31.92 -0.37
C VAL A 486 0.19 32.53 -1.60
N THR A 487 1.48 32.31 -1.82
CA THR A 487 2.21 32.85 -2.97
C THR A 487 2.80 31.74 -3.82
N LEU A 488 2.46 31.75 -5.11
CA LEU A 488 2.93 30.78 -6.09
C LEU A 488 3.48 31.48 -7.36
N PRO A 489 4.62 31.01 -7.92
CA PRO A 489 5.58 30.09 -7.29
C PRO A 489 6.20 30.71 -6.02
N HIS A 490 6.97 29.93 -5.25
CA HIS A 490 7.67 30.46 -4.07
C HIS A 490 8.48 31.73 -4.43
N PRO A 491 8.37 32.86 -3.70
CA PRO A 491 9.02 34.12 -4.06
C PRO A 491 10.53 34.02 -4.32
N SER A 492 11.23 33.19 -3.56
CA SER A 492 12.67 32.91 -3.73
C SER A 492 13.05 32.18 -5.04
N ARG A 493 12.08 31.66 -5.80
CA ARG A 493 12.32 30.98 -7.09
C ARG A 493 12.18 31.92 -8.30
N ILE A 494 11.85 33.19 -8.07
CA ILE A 494 11.73 34.20 -9.13
C ILE A 494 13.10 34.76 -9.48
N GLN A 495 13.42 34.78 -10.78
CA GLN A 495 14.59 35.51 -11.27
C GLN A 495 14.30 37.01 -11.23
N LYS A 496 15.01 37.76 -10.38
CA LYS A 496 14.97 39.23 -10.43
C LYS A 496 15.56 39.67 -11.76
N THR A 497 14.73 40.19 -12.67
CA THR A 497 15.18 40.86 -13.89
C THR A 497 15.99 42.09 -13.48
N THR A 498 17.31 41.96 -13.49
CA THR A 498 18.21 43.10 -13.35
C THR A 498 18.07 43.90 -14.66
N LYS A 499 17.41 45.07 -14.57
CA LYS A 499 17.37 46.04 -15.68
C LYS A 499 18.74 46.65 -15.92
#